data_AF-A0A938SEG7-F1
#
_entry.id   AF-A0A938SEG7-F1
#
_cell.length_a   1.000
_cell.length_b   1.000
_cell.length_c   1.000
_cell.angle_alpha   90.00
_cell.angle_beta   90.00
_cell.angle_gamma   90.00
#
_symmetry.space_group_name_H-M   'P 1'
#
loop_
_entity.id
_entity.type
_entity.pdbx_description
1 polymer ?
#
loop_
_entity_poly.entity_id
_entity_poly.type
_entity_poly.pdbx_seq_one_letter_code
_entity_poly.pdbx_strand_id
1 'polypeptide(L)'
;MHQVGDSKLREVGRRMRQYYGAADKYADRIESRGEMAHSEYVSLVERYSQPGQSLLDVGCGTGVSAHLLSRKGYRVTAMDVSPLF
;
A
#
# COMPACT_ATOMS: atom_id res chain seq x y z
N MET A 1 6.60 34.49 -0.58
CA MET A 1 6.79 33.68 -1.81
C MET A 1 6.83 32.18 -1.49
N HIS A 2 5.70 31.58 -1.06
CA HIS A 2 5.63 30.16 -0.62
C HIS A 2 4.49 29.37 -1.31
N GLN A 3 4.02 29.83 -2.48
CA GLN A 3 2.76 29.35 -3.06
C GLN A 3 2.94 28.38 -4.25
N VAL A 4 4.15 28.29 -4.82
CA VAL A 4 4.42 27.51 -6.06
C VAL A 4 4.72 26.02 -5.78
N GLY A 5 5.27 25.68 -4.59
CA GLY A 5 5.53 24.29 -4.22
C GLY A 5 4.26 23.47 -3.97
N ASP A 6 3.24 24.11 -3.40
CA ASP A 6 1.99 23.45 -3.02
C ASP A 6 1.09 23.14 -4.24
N SER A 7 1.13 23.97 -5.28
CA SER A 7 0.33 23.75 -6.50
C SER A 7 0.83 22.55 -7.31
N LYS A 8 2.15 22.37 -7.41
CA LYS A 8 2.76 21.26 -8.16
C LYS A 8 2.55 19.91 -7.45
N LEU A 9 2.64 19.88 -6.12
CA LEU A 9 2.34 18.67 -5.34
C LEU A 9 0.86 18.27 -5.45
N ARG A 10 -0.05 19.25 -5.43
CA ARG A 10 -1.49 19.01 -5.65
C ARG A 10 -1.77 18.45 -7.04
N GLU A 11 -1.08 18.95 -8.06
CA GLU A 11 -1.21 18.44 -9.43
C GLU A 11 -0.73 16.98 -9.56
N VAL A 12 0.44 16.66 -8.99
CA VAL A 12 0.96 15.28 -8.98
C VAL A 12 -0.01 14.35 -8.26
N GLY A 13 -0.51 14.73 -7.08
CA GLY A 13 -1.48 13.93 -6.34
C GLY A 13 -2.78 13.70 -7.12
N ARG A 14 -3.26 14.70 -7.86
CA ARG A 14 -4.43 14.56 -8.75
C ARG A 14 -4.16 13.57 -9.88
N ARG A 15 -3.00 13.66 -10.54
CA ARG A 15 -2.60 12.75 -11.62
C ARG A 15 -2.46 11.30 -11.14
N MET A 16 -1.88 11.10 -9.95
CA MET A 16 -1.76 9.77 -9.34
C MET A 16 -3.13 9.16 -9.06
N ARG A 17 -4.06 9.90 -8.45
CA ARG A 17 -5.43 9.41 -8.20
C ARG A 17 -6.16 9.04 -9.49
N GLN A 18 -6.02 9.85 -10.54
CA GLN A 18 -6.61 9.53 -11.85
C GLN A 18 -6.04 8.25 -12.45
N TYR A 19 -4.72 8.04 -12.32
CA TYR A 19 -4.07 6.82 -12.82
C TYR A 19 -4.52 5.57 -12.06
N TYR A 20 -4.51 5.62 -10.72
CA TYR A 20 -4.83 4.48 -9.88
C TYR A 20 -6.34 4.20 -9.73
N GLY A 21 -7.22 5.16 -10.02
CA GLY A 21 -8.67 4.99 -9.92
C GLY A 21 -9.38 4.56 -11.20
N ALA A 22 -8.72 4.66 -12.36
CA ALA A 22 -9.33 4.36 -13.67
C ALA A 22 -8.64 3.20 -14.41
N ALA A 23 -7.61 2.59 -13.82
CA ALA A 23 -6.87 1.52 -14.48
C ALA A 23 -7.42 0.15 -14.08
N ASP A 24 -8.31 -0.42 -14.89
CA ASP A 24 -8.68 -1.85 -14.81
C ASP A 24 -7.43 -2.74 -14.81
N LYS A 25 -6.41 -2.34 -15.58
CA LYS A 25 -5.08 -2.97 -15.61
C LYS A 25 -4.35 -3.02 -14.27
N TYR A 26 -4.68 -2.14 -13.32
CA TYR A 26 -4.11 -2.14 -11.97
C TYR A 26 -4.79 -3.19 -11.10
N ALA A 27 -6.13 -3.28 -11.17
CA ALA A 27 -6.90 -4.33 -10.50
C ALA A 27 -6.50 -5.73 -11.01
N ASP A 28 -6.43 -5.93 -12.34
CA ASP A 28 -6.03 -7.19 -12.98
C ASP A 28 -4.62 -7.66 -12.54
N ARG A 29 -3.70 -6.70 -12.34
CA ARG A 29 -2.33 -6.96 -11.88
C ARG A 29 -2.24 -7.42 -10.43
N ILE A 30 -3.24 -7.08 -9.61
CA ILE A 30 -3.27 -7.43 -8.18
C ILE A 30 -4.11 -8.68 -7.94
N GLU A 31 -5.27 -8.83 -8.60
CA GLU A 31 -6.14 -10.01 -8.45
C GLU A 31 -5.45 -11.33 -8.82
N SER A 32 -4.47 -11.29 -9.73
CA SER A 32 -3.69 -12.47 -10.14
C SER A 32 -2.62 -12.90 -9.13
N ARG A 33 -2.46 -12.21 -8.00
CA ARG A 33 -1.40 -12.47 -7.01
C ARG A 33 -1.99 -12.93 -5.67
N GLY A 34 -1.90 -14.23 -5.40
CA GLY A 34 -2.26 -14.81 -4.09
C GLY A 34 -1.23 -14.51 -3.00
N GLU A 35 -1.48 -15.02 -1.78
CA GLU A 35 -0.64 -14.80 -0.59
C GLU A 35 0.86 -15.05 -0.82
N MET A 36 1.20 -16.02 -1.67
CA MET A 36 2.59 -16.37 -2.00
C MET A 36 3.38 -15.20 -2.59
N ALA A 37 2.73 -14.29 -3.31
CA ALA A 37 3.36 -13.09 -3.87
C ALA A 37 3.83 -12.09 -2.80
N HIS A 38 3.33 -12.22 -1.56
CA HIS A 38 3.67 -11.35 -0.43
C HIS A 38 4.64 -12.02 0.56
N SER A 39 5.01 -13.28 0.34
CA SER A 39 5.83 -14.07 1.28
C SER A 39 7.21 -13.45 1.53
N GLU A 40 7.89 -12.95 0.49
CA GLU A 40 9.18 -12.29 0.62
C GLU A 40 9.08 -10.99 1.43
N TYR A 41 8.04 -10.17 1.14
CA TYR A 41 7.78 -8.94 1.88
C TYR A 41 7.52 -9.21 3.36
N VAL A 42 6.65 -10.17 3.67
CA VAL A 42 6.34 -10.57 5.05
C VAL A 42 7.59 -11.09 5.76
N SER A 43 8.40 -11.90 5.07
CA SER A 43 9.66 -12.43 5.63
C SER A 43 10.66 -11.31 5.93
N LEU A 44 10.71 -10.27 5.09
CA LEU A 44 11.55 -9.10 5.32
C LEU A 44 11.11 -8.34 6.57
N VAL A 45 9.80 -8.12 6.73
CA VAL A 45 9.26 -7.46 7.92
C VAL A 45 9.58 -8.27 9.18
N GLU A 46 9.37 -9.58 9.17
CA GLU A 46 9.71 -10.46 10.31
C GLU A 46 11.20 -10.47 10.65
N ARG A 47 12.07 -10.26 9.66
CA ARG A 47 13.51 -10.21 9.88
C ARG A 47 13.97 -8.95 10.61
N TYR A 48 13.27 -7.83 10.40
CA TYR A 48 13.69 -6.51 10.85
C TYR A 48 12.76 -5.86 11.88
N SER A 49 11.70 -6.54 12.27
CA SER A 49 10.73 -6.08 13.27
C SER A 49 10.24 -7.24 14.13
N GLN A 50 9.45 -6.94 15.15
CA GLN A 50 8.92 -7.93 16.08
C GLN A 50 7.40 -7.83 16.19
N PRO A 51 6.69 -8.96 16.39
CA PRO A 51 5.27 -8.96 16.72
C PRO A 51 4.95 -8.02 17.89
N GLY A 52 3.78 -7.40 17.85
CA GLY A 52 3.36 -6.37 18.82
C GLY A 52 3.86 -4.96 18.51
N GLN A 53 4.69 -4.76 17.48
CA GLN A 53 5.01 -3.43 16.96
C GLN A 53 3.91 -2.90 16.04
N SER A 54 3.87 -1.57 15.88
CA SER A 54 2.98 -0.90 14.94
C SER A 54 3.65 -0.74 13.59
N LEU A 55 2.95 -1.06 12.50
CA LEU A 55 3.44 -0.96 11.12
C LEU A 55 2.50 -0.09 10.29
N LEU A 56 3.07 0.70 9.36
CA LEU A 56 2.34 1.41 8.33
C LEU A 56 2.68 0.78 6.97
N ASP A 57 1.68 0.17 6.33
CA ASP A 57 1.78 -0.39 4.97
C ASP A 57 1.25 0.65 3.96
N VAL A 58 2.16 1.27 3.20
CA VAL A 58 1.85 2.35 2.24
C VAL A 58 1.84 1.78 0.83
N GLY A 59 0.70 1.89 0.16
CA GLY A 59 0.46 1.22 -1.13
C GLY A 59 0.08 -0.23 -0.93
N CYS A 60 -0.84 -0.49 0.01
CA CYS A 60 -1.20 -1.84 0.44
C CYS A 60 -2.00 -2.63 -0.59
N GLY A 61 -2.48 -2.00 -1.67
CA GLY A 61 -3.40 -2.61 -2.63
C GLY A 61 -4.59 -3.25 -1.92
N THR A 62 -4.86 -4.53 -2.22
CA THR A 62 -5.92 -5.34 -1.60
C THR A 62 -5.73 -5.61 -0.09
N GLY A 63 -4.58 -5.24 0.49
CA GLY A 63 -4.31 -5.41 1.92
C GLY A 63 -3.87 -6.81 2.34
N VAL A 64 -3.52 -7.70 1.40
CA VAL A 64 -3.09 -9.09 1.70
C VAL A 64 -1.86 -9.12 2.62
N SER A 65 -0.83 -8.31 2.33
CA SER A 65 0.36 -8.18 3.20
C SER A 65 0.00 -7.73 4.61
N ALA A 66 -0.82 -6.68 4.72
CA ALA A 66 -1.29 -6.16 5.99
C ALA A 66 -2.06 -7.21 6.80
N HIS A 67 -2.95 -7.97 6.16
CA HIS A 67 -3.68 -9.05 6.80
C HIS A 67 -2.76 -10.16 7.32
N LEU A 68 -1.79 -10.61 6.51
CA LEU A 68 -0.82 -11.63 6.89
C LEU A 68 0.04 -11.17 8.09
N LEU A 69 0.49 -9.91 8.08
CA LEU A 69 1.24 -9.32 9.18
C LEU A 69 0.38 -9.17 10.45
N SER A 70 -0.88 -8.75 10.33
CA SER A 70 -1.79 -8.71 11.48
C SER A 70 -1.98 -10.09 12.12
N ARG A 71 -2.11 -11.16 11.32
CA ARG A 71 -2.19 -12.55 11.83
C ARG A 71 -0.91 -13.01 12.53
N LYS A 72 0.23 -12.41 12.21
CA LYS A 72 1.52 -12.64 12.87
C LYS A 72 1.72 -11.78 14.13
N GLY A 73 0.71 -11.01 14.55
CA GLY A 73 0.71 -10.26 15.81
C GLY A 73 1.15 -8.80 15.67
N TYR A 74 1.32 -8.29 14.46
CA TYR A 74 1.63 -6.86 14.24
C TYR A 74 0.36 -5.99 14.31
N ARG A 75 0.49 -4.75 14.78
CA ARG A 75 -0.58 -3.74 14.69
C ARG A 75 -0.41 -2.94 13.40
N VAL A 76 -1.12 -3.33 12.34
CA VAL A 76 -0.93 -2.75 11.01
C VAL A 76 -1.97 -1.67 10.73
N THR A 77 -1.51 -0.51 10.27
CA THR A 77 -2.33 0.47 9.55
C THR A 77 -1.98 0.36 8.08
N ALA A 78 -2.97 0.13 7.22
CA ALA A 78 -2.78 -0.03 5.79
C ALA A 78 -3.45 1.13 5.06
N MET A 79 -2.81 1.64 4.00
CA MET A 79 -3.39 2.66 3.15
C MET A 79 -3.00 2.49 1.69
N ASP A 80 -3.96 2.74 0.81
CA ASP A 80 -3.72 2.91 -0.60
C ASP A 80 -4.40 4.21 -1.08
N VAL A 81 -3.86 4.80 -2.15
CA VAL A 81 -4.42 5.99 -2.79
C VAL A 81 -5.42 5.63 -3.89
N SER A 82 -5.38 4.36 -4.34
CA SER A 82 -6.36 3.83 -5.25
C SER A 82 -7.72 3.74 -4.54
N PRO A 83 -8.80 4.26 -5.13
CA PRO A 83 -10.15 4.09 -4.60
C PRO A 83 -10.71 2.67 -4.82
N LEU A 84 -9.95 1.77 -5.46
CA LEU A 84 -10.37 0.40 -5.72
C LEU A 84 -10.28 -0.50 -4.48
N PHE A 85 -9.56 -0.08 -3.43
CA PHE A 85 -9.27 -0.85 -2.23
C PHE A 85 -9.42 -0.01 -0.96
#